data_AF-A0A135VQF4-F1
#
_entry.id   AF-A0A135VQF4-F1
#
_cell.length_a   1.000
_cell.length_b   1.000
_cell.length_c   1.000
_cell.angle_alpha   90.00
_cell.angle_beta   90.00
_cell.angle_gamma   90.00
#
_symmetry.space_group_name_H-M   'P 1'
#
loop_
_entity.id
_entity.type
_entity.pdbx_description
1 polymer ?
#
loop_
_entity_poly.entity_id
_entity_poly.type
_entity_poly.pdbx_seq_one_letter_code
_entity_poly.pdbx_strand_id
1 'polypeptide(L)'
;MSIFVKYMMTVKLKDEYLRATSSSSEGTILIHKTPWVRILLDRDMQDTGICSIEVELSLPDSAAMGESASSDIIDQFSKHLEYLQKLRNFGFELSIIGSGCIYCASKVIQETPKDNLFSALLPP
;
A
#
# COMPACT_ATOMS: atom_id res chain seq x y z
N MET A 1 -2.14 -0.60 17.66
CA MET A 1 -0.73 -0.95 17.39
C MET A 1 0.19 -0.11 18.28
N SER A 2 1.20 -0.70 18.93
CA SER A 2 2.17 0.08 19.73
C SER A 2 3.09 0.92 18.84
N ILE A 3 3.56 2.07 19.33
CA ILE A 3 4.50 2.97 18.64
C ILE A 3 5.75 2.20 18.16
N PHE A 4 6.25 1.29 18.99
CA PHE A 4 7.41 0.47 18.66
C PHE A 4 7.16 -0.44 17.44
N VAL A 5 5.98 -1.06 17.37
CA VAL A 5 5.61 -1.94 16.24
C VAL A 5 5.47 -1.13 14.95
N LYS A 6 4.86 0.06 15.03
CA LYS A 6 4.73 0.97 13.88
C LYS A 6 6.11 1.43 13.38
N TYR A 7 7.03 1.74 14.28
CA TYR A 7 8.40 2.10 13.94
C TYR A 7 9.11 0.94 13.22
N MET A 8 9.08 -0.27 13.80
CA MET A 8 9.71 -1.44 13.18
C MET A 8 9.15 -1.75 11.78
N MET A 9 7.84 -1.65 11.59
CA MET A 9 7.24 -1.86 10.27
C MET A 9 7.63 -0.79 9.26
N THR A 10 7.75 0.46 9.70
CA THR A 10 8.20 1.57 8.82
C THR A 10 9.62 1.33 8.34
N VAL A 11 10.53 0.94 9.24
CA VAL A 11 11.92 0.62 8.90
C VAL A 11 11.99 -0.55 7.93
N LYS A 12 11.25 -1.63 8.23
CA LYS A 12 11.21 -2.81 7.35
C LYS A 12 10.73 -2.47 5.94
N LEU A 13 9.64 -1.70 5.82
CA LEU A 13 9.09 -1.30 4.53
C LEU A 13 10.08 -0.43 3.72
N LYS A 14 10.78 0.48 4.41
CA LYS A 14 11.82 1.30 3.81
C LYS A 14 13.00 0.45 3.30
N ASP A 15 13.44 -0.53 4.08
CA ASP A 15 14.52 -1.44 3.67
C ASP A 15 14.12 -2.30 2.47
N GLU A 16 12.87 -2.79 2.43
CA GLU A 16 12.30 -3.54 1.30
C GLU A 16 12.25 -2.66 0.04
N TYR A 17 11.82 -1.40 0.17
CA TYR A 17 11.86 -0.43 -0.92
C TYR A 17 13.28 -0.19 -1.44
N LEU A 18 14.24 0.10 -0.55
CA LEU A 18 15.63 0.37 -0.93
C LEU A 18 16.25 -0.84 -1.66
N ARG A 19 15.99 -2.05 -1.16
CA ARG A 19 16.43 -3.29 -1.81
C ARG A 19 15.81 -3.44 -3.20
N ALA A 20 14.50 -3.19 -3.34
CA ALA A 20 13.80 -3.28 -4.61
C ALA A 20 14.26 -2.22 -5.63
N THR A 21 14.62 -1.01 -5.17
CA THR A 21 15.19 0.05 -6.04
C THR A 21 16.65 -0.20 -6.45
N SER A 22 17.35 -1.06 -5.72
CA SER A 22 18.75 -1.42 -6.02
C SER A 22 18.85 -2.61 -6.99
N SER A 23 17.75 -3.30 -7.28
CA SER A 23 17.77 -4.37 -8.29
C SER A 23 17.94 -3.80 -9.70
N SER A 24 18.57 -4.54 -10.59
CA SER A 24 18.68 -4.19 -12.02
C SER A 24 17.61 -4.89 -12.84
N SER A 25 16.41 -5.11 -12.29
CA SER A 25 15.32 -5.82 -12.94
C SER A 25 14.12 -4.89 -13.15
N GLU A 26 13.61 -4.83 -14.37
CA GLU A 26 12.37 -4.12 -14.70
C GLU A 26 11.18 -4.86 -14.10
N GLY A 27 10.13 -4.12 -13.81
CA GLY A 27 8.81 -4.66 -13.50
C GLY A 27 8.38 -4.44 -12.06
N THR A 28 7.29 -5.13 -11.72
CA THR A 28 6.55 -4.91 -10.49
C THR A 28 7.04 -5.82 -9.36
N ILE A 29 7.55 -5.20 -8.29
CA ILE A 29 8.10 -5.88 -7.13
C ILE A 29 7.14 -5.73 -5.96
N LEU A 30 6.69 -6.84 -5.38
CA LEU A 30 5.91 -6.82 -4.14
C LEU A 30 6.82 -6.50 -2.96
N ILE A 31 6.66 -5.30 -2.38
CA ILE A 31 7.43 -4.88 -1.21
C ILE A 31 6.73 -5.24 0.10
N HIS A 32 5.39 -5.20 0.14
CA HIS A 32 4.66 -5.55 1.36
C HIS A 32 3.31 -6.19 1.06
N LYS A 33 2.88 -7.11 1.91
CA LYS A 33 1.59 -7.78 1.80
C LYS A 33 0.98 -8.07 3.17
N THR A 34 -0.28 -7.68 3.32
CA THR A 34 -1.19 -8.13 4.37
C THR A 34 -2.35 -8.91 3.71
N PRO A 35 -3.33 -9.43 4.47
CA PRO A 35 -4.50 -10.07 3.88
C PRO A 35 -5.32 -9.15 2.95
N TRP A 36 -5.23 -7.83 3.12
CA TRP A 36 -6.09 -6.87 2.42
C TRP A 36 -5.32 -5.70 1.79
N VAL A 37 -4.00 -5.56 2.01
CA VAL A 37 -3.14 -4.59 1.30
C VAL A 37 -2.00 -5.30 0.60
N ARG A 38 -1.73 -4.89 -0.63
CA ARG A 38 -0.48 -5.18 -1.33
C ARG A 38 0.17 -3.86 -1.69
N ILE A 39 1.45 -3.73 -1.38
CA ILE A 39 2.26 -2.59 -1.77
C ILE A 39 3.27 -3.09 -2.79
N LEU A 40 3.19 -2.52 -3.97
CA LEU A 40 3.98 -2.85 -5.14
C LEU A 40 4.88 -1.65 -5.46
N LEU A 41 6.09 -1.94 -5.89
CA LEU A 41 6.98 -0.98 -6.50
C LEU A 41 7.07 -1.35 -7.98
N ASP A 42 6.57 -0.49 -8.85
CA ASP A 42 6.72 -0.66 -10.28
C ASP A 42 7.88 0.20 -10.80
N ARG A 43 8.73 -0.43 -11.62
CA ARG A 43 9.98 0.16 -12.10
C ARG A 43 10.03 0.05 -13.61
N ASP A 44 10.07 1.20 -14.26
CA ASP A 44 10.34 1.31 -15.68
C ASP A 44 11.85 1.47 -15.89
N MET A 45 12.44 0.63 -16.76
CA MET A 45 13.86 0.72 -17.09
C MET A 45 14.18 1.82 -18.09
N GLN A 46 13.19 2.31 -18.83
CA GLN A 46 13.39 3.36 -19.82
C GLN A 46 13.67 4.72 -19.15
N ASP A 47 13.18 4.91 -17.91
CA ASP A 47 13.36 6.13 -17.14
C ASP A 47 14.13 5.83 -15.84
N THR A 48 15.46 5.81 -15.94
CA THR A 48 16.38 5.47 -14.85
C THR A 48 16.34 6.52 -13.74
N GLY A 49 15.33 6.45 -12.89
CA GLY A 49 15.10 7.41 -11.81
C GLY A 49 13.65 7.52 -11.39
N ILE A 50 12.71 7.09 -12.23
CA ILE A 50 11.29 7.09 -11.92
C ILE A 50 10.86 5.69 -11.48
N CYS A 51 10.23 5.61 -10.32
CA CYS A 51 9.47 4.44 -9.91
C CYS A 51 8.08 4.87 -9.47
N SER A 52 7.12 3.96 -9.53
CA SER A 52 5.79 4.19 -8.96
C SER A 52 5.54 3.21 -7.82
N ILE A 53 4.93 3.71 -6.75
CA ILE A 53 4.40 2.87 -5.70
C ILE A 53 2.92 2.67 -5.98
N GLU A 54 2.48 1.43 -6.02
CA GLU A 54 1.07 1.07 -6.12
C GLU A 54 0.62 0.36 -4.85
N VAL A 55 -0.54 0.74 -4.34
CA VAL A 55 -1.17 0.13 -3.18
C VAL A 55 -2.51 -0.43 -3.63
N GLU A 56 -2.63 -1.76 -3.65
CA GLU A 56 -3.88 -2.44 -3.92
C GLU A 56 -4.56 -2.79 -2.60
N LEU A 57 -5.85 -2.46 -2.49
CA LEU A 57 -6.68 -2.87 -1.37
C LEU A 57 -7.72 -3.89 -1.85
N SER A 58 -7.72 -5.03 -1.18
CA SER A 58 -8.79 -6.03 -1.33
C SER A 58 -9.88 -5.78 -0.30
N LEU A 59 -11.13 -6.02 -0.69
CA LEU A 59 -12.24 -6.02 0.26
C LEU A 59 -12.05 -7.17 1.27
N PRO A 60 -12.45 -6.98 2.54
CA PRO A 60 -12.44 -8.06 3.51
C PRO A 60 -13.29 -9.24 2.98
N ASP A 61 -12.73 -10.45 3.03
CA ASP A 61 -13.39 -11.64 2.51
C ASP A 61 -14.59 -12.00 3.39
N SER A 62 -15.80 -11.88 2.82
CA SER A 62 -17.04 -12.22 3.52
C SER A 62 -17.13 -13.71 3.86
N ALA A 63 -16.42 -14.59 3.14
CA ALA A 63 -16.43 -16.03 3.40
C ALA A 63 -15.64 -16.40 4.66
N ALA A 64 -14.72 -15.54 5.10
CA ALA A 64 -13.90 -15.76 6.29
C ALA A 64 -14.59 -15.32 7.59
N MET A 65 -15.72 -14.62 7.52
CA MET A 65 -16.41 -14.06 8.68
C MET A 65 -17.80 -14.67 8.83
N GLY A 66 -18.05 -15.34 9.97
CA GLY A 66 -19.35 -15.94 10.27
C GLY A 66 -20.51 -14.92 10.35
N GLU A 67 -21.75 -15.42 10.40
CA GLU A 67 -22.99 -14.63 10.28
C GLU A 67 -23.17 -13.49 11.30
N SER A 68 -22.38 -13.45 12.37
CA SER A 68 -22.39 -12.40 13.41
C SER A 68 -21.50 -11.17 13.11
N ALA A 69 -20.88 -11.09 11.93
CA ALA A 69 -19.79 -10.14 11.65
C ALA A 69 -20.17 -8.88 10.84
N SER A 70 -21.46 -8.59 10.65
CA SER A 70 -21.88 -7.49 9.75
C SER A 70 -21.42 -6.10 10.23
N SER A 71 -21.40 -5.84 11.54
CA SER A 71 -20.85 -4.60 12.10
C SER A 71 -19.33 -4.50 11.90
N ASP A 72 -18.63 -5.62 12.11
CA ASP A 72 -17.17 -5.67 12.01
C ASP A 72 -16.68 -5.44 10.57
N ILE A 73 -17.47 -5.88 9.58
CA ILE A 73 -17.21 -5.62 8.16
C ILE A 73 -17.31 -4.11 7.86
N ILE A 74 -18.34 -3.42 8.38
CA ILE A 74 -18.52 -1.98 8.17
C ILE A 74 -17.38 -1.20 8.82
N ASP A 75 -16.99 -1.58 10.04
CA ASP A 75 -15.88 -0.94 10.75
C ASP A 75 -14.54 -1.13 10.04
N GLN A 76 -14.28 -2.34 9.51
CA GLN A 76 -13.09 -2.61 8.71
C GLN A 76 -13.10 -1.85 7.40
N PHE A 77 -14.24 -1.81 6.71
CA PHE A 77 -14.38 -1.03 5.48
C PHE A 77 -14.14 0.46 5.72
N SER A 78 -14.65 1.00 6.84
CA SER A 78 -14.41 2.38 7.24
C SER A 78 -12.92 2.66 7.44
N LYS A 79 -12.18 1.76 8.11
CA LYS A 79 -10.71 1.87 8.24
C LYS A 79 -9.98 1.81 6.90
N HIS A 80 -10.46 1.02 5.95
CA HIS A 80 -9.89 0.99 4.60
C HIS A 80 -10.10 2.30 3.85
N LEU A 81 -11.29 2.90 3.96
CA LEU A 81 -11.58 4.22 3.37
C LEU A 81 -10.73 5.33 4.02
N GLU A 82 -10.57 5.31 5.34
CA GLU A 82 -9.66 6.22 6.04
C GLU A 82 -8.21 6.07 5.57
N TYR A 83 -7.77 4.83 5.35
CA TYR A 83 -6.45 4.54 4.82
C TYR A 83 -6.26 5.07 3.39
N LEU A 84 -7.24 4.88 2.50
CA LEU A 84 -7.22 5.47 1.15
C LEU A 84 -7.16 7.00 1.20
N GLN A 85 -7.96 7.61 2.07
CA GLN A 85 -7.96 9.07 2.24
C GLN A 85 -6.61 9.56 2.78
N LYS A 86 -5.97 8.81 3.69
CA LYS A 86 -4.62 9.08 4.17
C LYS A 86 -3.62 9.03 3.01
N LEU A 87 -3.64 8.00 2.16
CA LEU A 87 -2.75 7.91 1.00
C LEU A 87 -2.97 9.10 0.04
N ARG A 88 -4.23 9.47 -0.22
CA ARG A 88 -4.56 10.65 -1.02
C ARG A 88 -3.96 11.94 -0.44
N ASN A 89 -4.00 12.12 0.88
CA ASN A 89 -3.40 13.28 1.55
C ASN A 89 -1.85 13.30 1.42
N PHE A 90 -1.22 12.16 1.14
CA PHE A 90 0.20 12.05 0.80
C PHE A 90 0.47 12.15 -0.72
N GLY A 91 -0.55 12.54 -1.49
CA GLY A 91 -0.47 12.76 -2.93
C GLY A 91 -0.39 11.47 -3.72
N PHE A 92 -1.03 10.40 -3.25
CA PHE A 92 -1.38 9.27 -4.11
C PHE A 92 -2.65 9.60 -4.90
N GLU A 93 -2.70 9.16 -6.15
CA GLU A 93 -3.89 9.17 -6.96
C GLU A 93 -4.70 7.91 -6.67
N LEU A 94 -6.01 8.08 -6.44
CA LEU A 94 -6.91 6.96 -6.16
C LEU A 94 -7.64 6.55 -7.44
N SER A 95 -7.65 5.26 -7.72
CA SER A 95 -8.38 4.66 -8.83
C SER A 95 -9.09 3.39 -8.39
N ILE A 96 -10.05 2.94 -9.19
CA ILE A 96 -10.73 1.66 -9.00
C ILE A 96 -10.44 0.84 -10.26
N ILE A 97 -9.87 -0.36 -10.08
CA ILE A 97 -9.48 -1.21 -11.19
C ILE A 97 -10.45 -2.38 -11.33
N GLY A 98 -10.98 -2.54 -12.55
CA GLY A 98 -11.83 -3.66 -12.95
C GLY A 98 -13.25 -3.61 -12.36
N SER A 99 -14.06 -4.60 -12.74
CA SER A 99 -15.42 -4.78 -12.22
C SER A 99 -15.46 -5.35 -10.80
N GLY A 100 -14.30 -5.70 -10.23
CA GLY A 100 -14.14 -6.32 -8.90
C GLY A 100 -13.94 -5.34 -7.75
N CYS A 101 -14.05 -4.02 -8.00
CA CYS A 101 -13.91 -2.97 -6.98
C CYS A 101 -12.58 -3.02 -6.20
N ILE A 102 -11.47 -3.34 -6.86
CA ILE A 102 -10.14 -3.22 -6.25
C ILE A 102 -9.82 -1.73 -6.18
N TYR A 103 -9.66 -1.22 -4.97
CA TYR A 103 -9.22 0.16 -4.76
C TYR A 103 -7.71 0.20 -4.88
N CYS A 104 -7.22 1.07 -5.77
CA CYS A 104 -5.81 1.28 -5.99
C CYS A 104 -5.43 2.71 -5.61
N ALA A 105 -4.24 2.85 -5.04
CA ALA A 105 -3.61 4.14 -4.84
C ALA A 105 -2.22 4.11 -5.47
N SER A 106 -1.92 5.01 -6.40
CA SER A 106 -0.61 5.06 -7.07
C SER A 106 0.10 6.39 -6.82
N LYS A 107 1.42 6.36 -6.75
CA LYS A 107 2.24 7.57 -6.64
C LYS A 107 3.55 7.39 -7.39
N VAL A 108 3.83 8.30 -8.32
CA VAL A 108 5.13 8.40 -8.98
C VAL A 108 6.14 9.05 -8.03
N ILE A 109 7.32 8.46 -7.94
CA ILE A 109 8.43 8.87 -7.10
C ILE A 109 9.59 9.23 -8.04
N GLN A 110 9.91 10.53 -8.09
CA GLN A 110 11.01 11.07 -8.91
C GLN A 110 12.24 11.43 -8.08
N GLU A 111 12.09 11.47 -6.75
CA GLU A 111 13.13 11.85 -5.80
C GLU A 111 13.23 10.82 -4.68
N THR A 112 14.26 10.92 -3.83
CA THR A 112 14.36 10.06 -2.65
C THR A 112 13.14 10.25 -1.75
N PRO A 113 12.35 9.19 -1.48
CA PRO A 113 11.13 9.31 -0.70
C PRO A 113 11.43 9.67 0.76
N LYS A 114 10.63 10.59 1.31
CA LYS A 114 10.72 11.00 2.72
C LYS A 114 10.16 9.91 3.64
N ASP A 115 10.67 9.84 4.88
CA ASP A 115 10.27 8.82 5.86
C ASP A 115 8.76 8.82 6.20
N ASN A 116 8.13 9.98 6.10
CA ASN A 116 6.70 10.11 6.32
C ASN A 116 5.86 9.38 5.25
N LEU A 117 6.39 9.16 4.04
CA LEU A 117 5.75 8.33 3.01
C LEU A 117 5.58 6.89 3.49
N PHE A 118 6.64 6.29 4.03
CA PHE A 118 6.59 4.90 4.53
C PHE A 118 5.65 4.76 5.73
N SER A 119 5.59 5.79 6.58
CA SER A 119 4.57 5.87 7.65
C SER A 119 3.15 5.97 7.10
N ALA A 120 2.98 6.60 5.93
CA ALA A 120 1.69 6.70 5.25
C ALA A 120 1.25 5.37 4.66
N LEU A 121 2.19 4.61 4.08
CA LEU A 121 2.00 3.29 3.49
C LEU A 121 1.72 2.16 4.48
N LEU A 122 1.87 2.40 5.78
CA LEU A 122 1.50 1.38 6.76
C LEU A 122 -0.02 1.19 6.82
N PRO A 123 -0.51 -0.05 6.61
CA PRO A 123 -1.92 -0.39 6.75
C PRO A 123 -2.43 -0.17 8.19
N PRO A 124 -3.72 0.17 8.40
CA PRO A 124 -4.39 0.13 9.71
C PRO A 124 -4.27 -1.17 10.50
#